data_AF-A0A7L9J506-F1
#
_entry.id   AF-A0A7L9J506-F1
#
_cell.length_a   1.000
_cell.length_b   1.000
_cell.length_c   1.000
_cell.angle_alpha   90.00
_cell.angle_beta   90.00
_cell.angle_gamma   90.00
#
_symmetry.space_group_name_H-M   'P 1'
#
loop_
_entity.id
_entity.type
_entity.pdbx_description
1 polymer ?
#
loop_
_entity_poly.entity_id
_entity_poly.type
_entity_poly.pdbx_seq_one_letter_code
_entity_poly.pdbx_strand_id
1 'polypeptide(L)'
;MDLLEQDPAFRAGRASGEAELEQRVRRWREAEQPLVEDLRREGVCVDSVWDLVNTSEPHPEALAVLMAHLERDVYPDRVREGIARALAVIPASVYWDRLRAVYQKPLGRGAKEGVAVALAVAAAAEHMDAVEALVRDEGNGESRVHFVGAILRIGGMRGRSFVESLRSDPVLGREASALLSK
;
A
#
# COMPACT_ATOMS: atom_id res chain seq x y z
N MET A 1 33.11 -5.54 19.29
CA MET A 1 33.48 -5.03 17.95
C MET A 1 33.69 -6.25 17.09
N ASP A 2 32.74 -6.49 16.18
CA ASP A 2 32.68 -7.72 15.39
C ASP A 2 33.81 -7.75 14.36
N LEU A 3 34.54 -8.87 14.30
CA LEU A 3 35.64 -9.13 13.37
C LEU A 3 35.22 -9.01 11.88
N LEU A 4 33.92 -9.04 11.59
CA LEU A 4 33.33 -8.82 10.27
C LEU A 4 33.45 -7.38 9.76
N GLU A 5 33.42 -6.37 10.65
CA GLU A 5 33.50 -4.95 10.24
C GLU A 5 34.89 -4.56 9.71
N GLN A 6 35.91 -5.38 9.99
CA GLN A 6 37.29 -5.13 9.57
C GLN A 6 37.68 -5.89 8.30
N ASP A 7 36.82 -6.75 7.76
CA ASP A 7 37.08 -7.44 6.50
C ASP A 7 36.96 -6.45 5.30
N PRO A 8 38.02 -6.25 4.49
CA PRO A 8 37.99 -5.37 3.32
C PRO A 8 36.93 -5.76 2.28
N ALA A 9 36.64 -7.04 2.10
CA ALA A 9 35.61 -7.52 1.18
C ALA A 9 34.20 -7.24 1.71
N PHE A 10 34.00 -7.38 3.02
CA PHE A 10 32.75 -6.98 3.69
C PHE A 10 32.51 -5.47 3.60
N ARG A 11 33.56 -4.66 3.81
CA ARG A 11 33.50 -3.20 3.70
C ARG A 11 33.27 -2.73 2.26
N ALA A 12 33.92 -3.34 1.26
CA ALA A 12 33.71 -3.02 -0.14
C ALA A 12 32.29 -3.42 -0.62
N GLY A 13 31.80 -4.59 -0.20
CA GLY A 13 30.44 -5.04 -0.49
C GLY A 13 29.37 -4.13 0.15
N ARG A 14 29.57 -3.71 1.40
CA ARG A 14 28.69 -2.72 2.06
C ARG A 14 28.73 -1.37 1.36
N ALA A 15 29.91 -0.84 1.05
CA ALA A 15 30.04 0.47 0.40
C ALA A 15 29.39 0.50 -0.99
N SER A 16 29.51 -0.58 -1.78
CA SER A 16 28.83 -0.70 -3.08
C SER A 16 27.31 -0.76 -2.92
N GLY A 17 26.80 -1.55 -1.97
CA GLY A 17 25.37 -1.62 -1.68
C GLY A 17 24.79 -0.30 -1.15
N GLU A 18 25.54 0.41 -0.30
CA GLU A 18 25.18 1.74 0.21
C GLU A 18 25.09 2.76 -0.93
N ALA A 19 26.07 2.78 -1.85
CA ALA A 19 26.07 3.68 -3.00
C ALA A 19 24.90 3.40 -3.97
N GLU A 20 24.58 2.13 -4.23
CA GLU A 20 23.43 1.75 -5.07
C GLU A 20 22.10 2.16 -4.45
N LEU A 21 21.96 1.98 -3.13
CA LEU A 21 20.78 2.42 -2.40
C LEU A 21 20.64 3.93 -2.44
N GLU A 22 21.73 4.68 -2.21
CA GLU A 22 21.73 6.14 -2.26
C GLU A 22 21.32 6.67 -3.63
N GLN A 23 21.83 6.08 -4.72
CA GLN A 23 21.41 6.43 -6.08
C GLN A 23 19.92 6.15 -6.32
N ARG A 24 19.39 5.03 -5.82
CA ARG A 24 17.96 4.72 -5.94
C ARG A 24 17.09 5.69 -5.16
N VAL A 25 17.48 6.01 -3.92
CA VAL A 25 16.78 6.98 -3.07
C VAL A 25 16.77 8.35 -3.72
N ARG A 26 17.89 8.78 -4.29
CA ARG A 26 17.97 10.05 -5.02
C ARG A 26 17.01 10.09 -6.21
N ARG A 27 16.99 9.04 -7.04
CA ARG A 27 16.05 8.94 -8.17
C ARG A 27 14.59 8.97 -7.72
N TRP A 28 14.26 8.34 -6.60
CA TRP A 28 12.89 8.39 -6.06
C TRP A 28 12.53 9.78 -5.56
N ARG A 29 13.44 10.46 -4.84
CA ARG A 29 13.22 11.83 -4.39
C ARG A 29 13.02 12.80 -5.56
N GLU A 30 13.81 12.65 -6.62
CA GLU A 30 13.67 13.44 -7.84
C GLU A 30 12.32 13.17 -8.52
N ALA A 31 11.94 11.90 -8.68
CA ALA A 31 10.65 11.52 -9.26
C ALA A 31 9.44 11.99 -8.43
N GLU A 32 9.58 12.04 -7.11
CA GLU A 32 8.53 12.42 -6.16
C GLU A 32 8.29 13.94 -6.10
N GLN A 33 9.23 14.78 -6.55
CA GLN A 33 9.12 16.24 -6.44
C GLN A 33 7.77 16.84 -6.89
N PRO A 34 7.18 16.44 -8.04
CA PRO A 34 5.90 17.01 -8.46
C PRO A 34 4.77 16.78 -7.44
N LEU A 35 4.79 15.63 -6.76
CA LEU A 35 3.82 15.33 -5.69
C LEU A 35 4.06 16.22 -4.46
N VAL A 36 5.31 16.34 -4.02
CA VAL A 36 5.65 17.15 -2.84
C VAL A 36 5.31 18.62 -3.07
N GLU A 37 5.54 19.13 -4.28
CA GLU A 37 5.13 20.49 -4.64
C GLU A 37 3.61 20.68 -4.62
N ASP A 38 2.85 19.75 -5.20
CA ASP A 38 1.39 19.81 -5.21
C ASP A 38 0.81 19.68 -3.79
N LEU A 39 1.37 18.82 -2.93
CA LEU A 39 1.02 18.73 -1.51
C LEU A 39 1.29 20.06 -0.76
N ARG A 40 2.45 20.68 -1.01
CA ARG A 40 2.81 21.96 -0.39
C ARG A 40 1.84 23.08 -0.78
N ARG A 41 1.33 23.08 -2.01
CA ARG A 41 0.33 24.07 -2.48
C ARG A 41 -0.99 23.96 -1.71
N GLU A 42 -1.34 22.76 -1.26
CA GLU A 42 -2.51 22.50 -0.39
C GLU A 42 -2.20 22.67 1.11
N GLY A 43 -1.01 23.19 1.47
CA GLY A 43 -0.61 23.44 2.85
C GLY A 43 0.03 22.24 3.56
N VAL A 44 0.28 21.13 2.85
CA VAL A 44 0.89 19.92 3.39
C VAL A 44 2.40 19.94 3.15
N CYS A 45 3.15 20.30 4.19
CA CYS A 45 4.61 20.42 4.13
C CYS A 45 5.28 19.11 4.53
N VAL A 46 5.66 18.30 3.54
CA VAL A 46 6.43 17.06 3.70
C VAL A 46 7.68 17.06 2.82
N ASP A 47 8.68 16.28 3.20
CA ASP A 47 9.88 16.05 2.39
C ASP A 47 9.71 14.85 1.46
N SER A 48 8.82 13.91 1.85
CA SER A 48 8.44 12.74 1.07
C SER A 48 7.01 12.31 1.40
N VAL A 49 6.34 11.60 0.48
CA VAL A 49 5.04 10.98 0.76
C VAL A 49 5.13 9.96 1.90
N TRP A 50 6.32 9.40 2.15
CA TRP A 50 6.55 8.50 3.28
C TRP A 50 6.39 9.19 4.64
N ASP A 51 6.51 10.51 4.71
CA ASP A 51 6.22 11.25 5.95
C ASP A 51 4.73 11.15 6.30
N LEU A 52 3.85 11.18 5.29
CA LEU A 52 2.40 10.95 5.46
C LEU A 52 2.07 9.49 5.82
N VAL A 53 2.90 8.54 5.39
CA VAL A 53 2.73 7.12 5.75
C VAL A 53 3.16 6.87 7.20
N ASN A 54 4.16 7.62 7.68
CA ASN A 54 4.78 7.43 8.99
C ASN A 54 4.17 8.31 10.08
N THR A 55 3.25 9.22 9.74
CA THR A 55 2.53 10.04 10.71
C THR A 55 1.25 9.37 11.18
N SER A 56 0.84 9.68 12.40
CA SER A 56 -0.50 9.38 12.92
C SER A 56 -1.47 10.55 12.72
N GLU A 57 -0.97 11.72 12.31
CA GLU A 57 -1.78 12.90 12.08
C GLU A 57 -2.64 12.73 10.82
N PRO A 58 -3.95 13.02 10.88
CA PRO A 58 -4.80 12.99 9.69
C PRO A 58 -4.38 14.07 8.68
N HIS A 59 -4.35 13.71 7.40
CA HIS A 59 -4.07 14.62 6.27
C HIS A 59 -5.21 14.67 5.24
N PRO A 60 -6.44 15.07 5.63
CA PRO A 60 -7.58 15.09 4.71
C PRO A 60 -7.36 15.98 3.48
N GLU A 61 -6.65 17.10 3.64
CA GLU A 61 -6.28 18.03 2.57
C GLU A 61 -5.37 17.40 1.50
N ALA A 62 -4.56 16.39 1.87
CA ALA A 62 -3.68 15.70 0.92
C ALA A 62 -4.43 14.70 0.02
N LEU A 63 -5.61 14.22 0.42
CA LEU A 63 -6.23 13.04 -0.20
C LEU A 63 -6.56 13.24 -1.69
N ALA A 64 -7.05 14.43 -2.06
CA ALA A 64 -7.37 14.75 -3.45
C ALA A 64 -6.11 14.75 -4.33
N VAL A 65 -5.03 15.35 -3.83
CA VAL A 65 -3.72 15.38 -4.50
C VAL A 65 -3.16 13.96 -4.62
N LEU A 66 -3.09 13.21 -3.52
CA LEU A 66 -2.59 11.84 -3.52
C LEU A 66 -3.34 10.96 -4.53
N MET A 67 -4.67 11.04 -4.58
CA MET A 67 -5.47 10.28 -5.53
C MET A 67 -5.17 10.68 -6.98
N ALA A 68 -5.09 11.99 -7.26
CA ALA A 68 -4.75 12.49 -8.58
C ALA A 68 -3.35 12.06 -9.05
N HIS A 69 -2.38 11.93 -8.13
CA HIS A 69 -1.04 11.45 -8.43
C HIS A 69 -0.97 9.93 -8.60
N LEU A 70 -1.73 9.16 -7.81
CA LEU A 70 -1.78 7.70 -7.91
C LEU A 70 -2.29 7.21 -9.27
N GLU A 71 -3.19 7.98 -9.89
CA GLU A 71 -3.74 7.70 -11.22
C GLU A 71 -2.73 7.93 -12.35
N ARG A 72 -1.67 8.70 -12.12
CA ARG A 72 -0.62 8.97 -13.10
C ARG A 72 0.30 7.76 -13.23
N ASP A 73 0.56 7.31 -14.45
CA ASP A 73 1.43 6.17 -14.73
C ASP A 73 2.89 6.58 -14.96
N VAL A 74 3.38 7.52 -14.15
CA VAL A 74 4.71 8.15 -14.31
C VAL A 74 5.66 7.86 -13.16
N TYR A 75 5.14 7.32 -12.04
CA TYR A 75 5.91 7.13 -10.82
C TYR A 75 6.61 5.77 -10.80
N PRO A 76 7.87 5.70 -10.32
CA PRO A 76 8.49 4.45 -9.95
C PRO A 76 7.65 3.69 -8.91
N ASP A 77 7.71 2.35 -8.95
CA ASP A 77 6.88 1.47 -8.10
C ASP A 77 6.92 1.86 -6.61
N ARG A 78 8.10 2.19 -6.08
CA ARG A 78 8.26 2.58 -4.68
C ARG A 78 7.59 3.90 -4.31
N VAL A 79 7.58 4.87 -5.23
CA VAL A 79 6.91 6.17 -5.00
C VAL A 79 5.41 5.96 -5.07
N ARG A 80 4.94 5.18 -6.05
CA ARG A 80 3.52 4.84 -6.19
C ARG A 80 2.98 4.02 -5.01
N GLU A 81 3.79 3.13 -4.45
CA GLU A 81 3.49 2.44 -3.18
C GLU A 81 3.25 3.45 -2.05
N GLY A 82 4.17 4.40 -1.87
CA GLY A 82 4.05 5.42 -0.81
C GLY A 82 2.78 6.26 -0.96
N ILE A 83 2.46 6.71 -2.17
CA ILE A 83 1.20 7.42 -2.47
C ILE A 83 -0.01 6.59 -2.09
N ALA A 84 -0.05 5.32 -2.51
CA ALA A 84 -1.18 4.46 -2.22
C ALA A 84 -1.32 4.18 -0.72
N ARG A 85 -0.21 3.96 0.01
CA ARG A 85 -0.24 3.78 1.47
C ARG A 85 -0.67 5.04 2.21
N ALA A 86 -0.32 6.23 1.75
CA ALA A 86 -0.81 7.48 2.33
C ALA A 86 -2.33 7.65 2.15
N LEU A 87 -2.93 6.99 1.15
CA LEU A 87 -4.38 6.92 0.96
C LEU A 87 -5.08 5.84 1.81
N ALA A 88 -4.34 5.04 2.60
CA ALA A 88 -4.92 4.00 3.46
C ALA A 88 -5.54 4.57 4.75
N VAL A 89 -6.54 5.42 4.57
CA VAL A 89 -7.31 6.07 5.63
C VAL A 89 -8.80 5.98 5.31
N ILE A 90 -9.66 5.91 6.33
CA ILE A 90 -11.11 5.77 6.15
C ILE A 90 -11.71 6.87 5.25
N PRO A 91 -11.33 8.16 5.38
CA PRO A 91 -11.88 9.21 4.52
C PRO A 91 -11.60 9.03 3.02
N ALA A 92 -10.63 8.19 2.63
CA ALA A 92 -10.39 7.87 1.23
C ALA A 92 -11.48 6.98 0.60
N SER A 93 -12.50 6.56 1.37
CA SER A 93 -13.68 5.84 0.86
C SER A 93 -14.40 6.57 -0.27
N VAL A 94 -14.36 7.91 -0.29
CA VAL A 94 -14.93 8.72 -1.39
C VAL A 94 -14.26 8.44 -2.74
N TYR A 95 -13.05 7.87 -2.73
CA TYR A 95 -12.30 7.49 -3.92
C TYR A 95 -12.35 5.98 -4.21
N TRP A 96 -13.26 5.23 -3.60
CA TRP A 96 -13.38 3.78 -3.74
C TRP A 96 -13.24 3.29 -5.19
N ASP A 97 -14.08 3.80 -6.10
CA ASP A 97 -14.07 3.36 -7.49
C ASP A 97 -12.78 3.72 -8.23
N ARG A 98 -12.18 4.86 -7.88
CA ARG A 98 -10.89 5.31 -8.46
C ARG A 98 -9.75 4.41 -7.98
N LEU A 99 -9.69 4.10 -6.68
CA LEU A 99 -8.73 3.16 -6.12
C LEU A 99 -8.88 1.77 -6.73
N ARG A 100 -10.12 1.29 -6.90
CA ARG A 100 -10.42 -0.01 -7.51
C ARG A 100 -9.97 -0.05 -8.97
N ALA A 101 -10.24 1.00 -9.73
CA ALA A 101 -9.79 1.14 -11.11
C ALA A 101 -8.26 1.15 -11.22
N VAL A 102 -7.54 1.78 -10.28
CA VAL A 102 -6.07 1.72 -10.22
C VAL A 102 -5.61 0.30 -9.90
N TYR A 103 -6.22 -0.36 -8.90
CA TYR A 103 -5.84 -1.71 -8.49
C TYR A 103 -5.96 -2.74 -9.61
N GLN A 104 -6.92 -2.57 -10.52
CA GLN A 104 -7.15 -3.46 -11.66
C GLN A 104 -6.14 -3.25 -12.81
N LYS A 105 -5.32 -2.19 -12.79
CA LYS A 105 -4.26 -1.99 -13.77
C LYS A 105 -3.06 -2.92 -13.49
N PRO A 106 -2.21 -3.18 -14.50
CA PRO A 106 -0.88 -3.74 -14.26
C PRO A 106 -0.06 -2.78 -13.38
N LEU A 107 0.32 -3.24 -12.19
CA LEU A 107 1.10 -2.47 -11.22
C LEU A 107 2.36 -3.24 -10.86
N GLY A 108 3.42 -2.52 -10.50
CA GLY A 108 4.54 -3.13 -9.80
C GLY A 108 4.10 -3.67 -8.42
N ARG A 109 4.91 -4.57 -7.86
CA ARG A 109 4.54 -5.27 -6.62
C ARG A 109 4.26 -4.30 -5.48
N GLY A 110 5.12 -3.30 -5.25
CA GLY A 110 4.94 -2.32 -4.17
C GLY A 110 3.66 -1.50 -4.35
N ALA A 111 3.42 -0.99 -5.56
CA ALA A 111 2.20 -0.25 -5.86
C ALA A 111 0.93 -1.10 -5.69
N LYS A 112 0.94 -2.35 -6.15
CA LYS A 112 -0.19 -3.28 -6.01
C LYS A 112 -0.53 -3.52 -4.54
N GLU A 113 0.48 -3.76 -3.70
CA GLU A 113 0.33 -3.91 -2.25
C GLU A 113 -0.23 -2.63 -1.60
N GLY A 114 0.36 -1.47 -1.92
CA GLY A 114 -0.09 -0.19 -1.37
C GLY A 114 -1.55 0.11 -1.70
N VAL A 115 -1.98 -0.14 -2.94
CA VAL A 115 -3.37 0.11 -3.37
C VAL A 115 -4.34 -0.91 -2.74
N ALA A 116 -3.93 -2.16 -2.56
CA ALA A 116 -4.72 -3.15 -1.83
C ALA A 116 -4.97 -2.72 -0.38
N VAL A 117 -3.95 -2.22 0.31
CA VAL A 117 -4.08 -1.67 1.68
C VAL A 117 -5.03 -0.47 1.69
N ALA A 118 -4.89 0.46 0.73
CA ALA A 118 -5.78 1.61 0.60
C ALA A 118 -7.25 1.20 0.44
N LEU A 119 -7.53 0.27 -0.48
CA LEU A 119 -8.86 -0.28 -0.68
C LEU A 119 -9.39 -1.00 0.56
N ALA A 120 -8.57 -1.84 1.20
CA ALA A 120 -8.98 -2.59 2.39
C ALA A 120 -9.40 -1.67 3.54
N VAL A 121 -8.70 -0.55 3.74
CA VAL A 121 -9.06 0.47 4.75
C VAL A 121 -10.31 1.26 4.32
N ALA A 122 -10.35 1.70 3.06
CA ALA A 122 -11.46 2.50 2.51
C ALA A 122 -12.78 1.73 2.37
N ALA A 123 -12.75 0.39 2.39
CA ALA A 123 -13.94 -0.45 2.23
C ALA A 123 -15.00 -0.17 3.32
N ALA A 124 -16.27 -0.19 2.91
CA ALA A 124 -17.46 0.00 3.74
C ALA A 124 -18.47 -1.12 3.44
N ALA A 125 -19.53 -1.23 4.23
CA ALA A 125 -20.50 -2.34 4.11
C ALA A 125 -21.10 -2.47 2.69
N GLU A 126 -21.35 -1.35 2.01
CA GLU A 126 -21.84 -1.32 0.62
C GLU A 126 -20.84 -1.90 -0.40
N HIS A 127 -19.55 -1.93 -0.06
CA HIS A 127 -18.48 -2.45 -0.92
C HIS A 127 -18.27 -3.97 -0.77
N MET A 128 -19.04 -4.65 0.08
CA MET A 128 -18.81 -6.04 0.44
C MET A 128 -18.72 -6.97 -0.78
N ASP A 129 -19.66 -6.86 -1.73
CA ASP A 129 -19.65 -7.70 -2.94
C ASP A 129 -18.39 -7.46 -3.79
N ALA A 130 -17.97 -6.20 -3.91
CA ALA A 130 -16.78 -5.84 -4.66
C ALA A 130 -15.50 -6.36 -3.98
N VAL A 131 -15.41 -6.27 -2.65
CA VAL A 131 -14.26 -6.81 -1.90
C VAL A 131 -14.17 -8.33 -2.04
N GLU A 132 -15.30 -9.05 -1.93
CA GLU A 132 -15.29 -10.50 -2.17
C GLU A 132 -14.82 -10.85 -3.59
N ALA A 133 -15.22 -10.08 -4.60
CA ALA A 133 -14.78 -10.29 -5.98
C ALA A 133 -13.26 -10.11 -6.12
N LEU A 134 -12.67 -9.10 -5.47
CA LEU A 134 -11.22 -8.89 -5.46
C LEU A 134 -10.47 -10.06 -4.80
N VAL A 135 -11.04 -10.65 -3.73
CA VAL A 135 -10.46 -11.80 -3.04
C VAL A 135 -10.57 -13.10 -3.86
N ARG A 136 -11.64 -13.28 -4.63
CA ARG A 136 -11.81 -14.47 -5.48
C ARG A 136 -10.93 -14.45 -6.74
N ASP A 137 -10.55 -13.27 -7.21
CA ASP A 137 -9.72 -13.13 -8.39
C ASP A 137 -8.25 -13.45 -8.10
N GLU A 138 -7.84 -14.70 -8.34
CA GLU A 138 -6.47 -15.19 -8.14
C GLU A 138 -5.40 -14.40 -8.91
N GLY A 139 -5.77 -13.69 -9.99
CA GLY A 139 -4.87 -12.80 -10.73
C GLY A 139 -4.32 -11.65 -9.87
N ASN A 140 -4.97 -11.34 -8.76
CA ASN A 140 -4.50 -10.37 -7.77
C ASN A 140 -3.39 -10.90 -6.84
N GLY A 141 -3.07 -12.19 -6.92
CA GLY A 141 -1.94 -12.81 -6.22
C GLY A 141 -2.04 -12.70 -4.70
N GLU A 142 -0.89 -12.43 -4.05
CA GLU A 142 -0.77 -12.33 -2.58
C GLU A 142 -1.44 -11.08 -2.01
N SER A 143 -1.54 -9.99 -2.77
CA SER A 143 -2.11 -8.72 -2.30
C SER A 143 -3.59 -8.83 -1.86
N ARG A 144 -4.27 -9.92 -2.24
CA ARG A 144 -5.62 -10.28 -1.76
C ARG A 144 -5.70 -10.43 -0.24
N VAL A 145 -4.58 -10.74 0.43
CA VAL A 145 -4.51 -10.94 1.88
C VAL A 145 -5.00 -9.72 2.67
N HIS A 146 -4.79 -8.51 2.14
CA HIS A 146 -5.20 -7.26 2.80
C HIS A 146 -6.72 -7.15 2.97
N PHE A 147 -7.50 -7.81 2.12
CA PHE A 147 -8.96 -7.74 2.15
C PHE A 147 -9.60 -8.67 3.20
N VAL A 148 -8.87 -9.67 3.72
CA VAL A 148 -9.44 -10.64 4.67
C VAL A 148 -9.94 -9.94 5.93
N GLY A 149 -9.14 -9.04 6.51
CA GLY A 149 -9.55 -8.22 7.65
C GLY A 149 -10.66 -7.23 7.31
N ALA A 150 -10.64 -6.65 6.10
CA ALA A 150 -11.69 -5.74 5.64
C ALA A 150 -13.05 -6.45 5.57
N ILE A 151 -13.10 -7.69 5.07
CA ILE A 151 -14.33 -8.49 4.99
C ILE A 151 -14.92 -8.75 6.37
N LEU A 152 -14.10 -9.10 7.37
CA LEU A 152 -14.58 -9.29 8.75
C LEU A 152 -15.16 -7.99 9.32
N ARG A 153 -14.51 -6.86 9.04
CA ARG A 153 -14.92 -5.53 9.52
C ARG A 153 -16.25 -5.08 8.92
N ILE A 154 -16.48 -5.29 7.62
CA ILE A 154 -17.63 -4.71 6.90
C ILE A 154 -18.78 -5.70 6.69
N GLY A 155 -18.53 -7.00 6.77
CA GLY A 155 -19.47 -8.04 6.31
C GLY A 155 -20.28 -8.73 7.41
N GLY A 156 -20.04 -8.46 8.70
CA GLY A 156 -20.76 -9.12 9.80
C GLY A 156 -20.71 -10.66 9.71
N MET A 157 -21.86 -11.33 9.91
CA MET A 157 -21.95 -12.79 9.78
C MET A 157 -21.58 -13.30 8.39
N ARG A 158 -21.99 -12.58 7.33
CA ARG A 158 -21.61 -12.93 5.94
C ARG A 158 -20.09 -12.89 5.76
N GLY A 159 -19.46 -11.83 6.25
CA GLY A 159 -18.00 -11.68 6.20
C GLY A 159 -17.27 -12.77 6.98
N ARG A 160 -17.77 -13.14 8.16
CA ARG A 160 -17.23 -14.25 8.94
C ARG A 160 -17.32 -15.57 8.16
N SER A 161 -18.48 -15.93 7.63
CA SER A 161 -18.65 -17.15 6.84
C SER A 161 -17.78 -17.16 5.58
N PHE A 162 -17.62 -16.01 4.91
CA PHE A 162 -16.72 -15.90 3.78
C PHE A 162 -15.27 -16.18 4.19
N VAL A 163 -14.77 -15.56 5.26
CA VAL A 163 -13.39 -15.77 5.73
C VAL A 163 -13.18 -17.19 6.26
N GLU A 164 -14.20 -17.82 6.87
CA GLU A 164 -14.15 -19.24 7.24
C GLU A 164 -13.91 -20.14 6.02
N SER A 165 -14.53 -19.83 4.88
CA SER A 165 -14.30 -20.58 3.63
C SER A 165 -12.88 -20.45 3.08
N LEU A 166 -12.15 -19.40 3.47
CA LEU A 166 -10.77 -19.15 3.02
C LEU A 166 -9.72 -19.92 3.81
N ARG A 167 -10.05 -20.61 4.92
CA ARG A 167 -9.06 -21.27 5.79
C ARG A 167 -8.16 -22.28 5.07
N SER A 168 -8.67 -22.88 3.98
CA SER A 168 -7.94 -23.85 3.15
C SER A 168 -7.30 -23.22 1.91
N ASP A 169 -7.46 -21.91 1.68
CA ASP A 169 -6.81 -21.21 0.57
C ASP A 169 -5.28 -21.20 0.80
N PRO A 170 -4.46 -21.55 -0.21
CA PRO A 170 -3.00 -21.66 -0.05
C PRO A 170 -2.30 -20.33 0.24
N VAL A 171 -2.91 -19.20 -0.11
CA VAL A 171 -2.38 -17.85 0.10
C VAL A 171 -3.03 -17.21 1.33
N LEU A 172 -4.35 -17.34 1.45
CA LEU A 172 -5.16 -16.59 2.42
C LEU A 172 -5.43 -17.37 3.71
N GLY A 173 -5.28 -18.70 3.69
CA GLY A 173 -5.69 -19.58 4.78
C GLY A 173 -5.00 -19.30 6.11
N ARG A 174 -3.72 -18.89 6.07
CA ARG A 174 -2.97 -18.48 7.27
C ARG A 174 -3.59 -17.23 7.91
N GLU A 175 -3.82 -16.18 7.12
CA GLU A 175 -4.39 -14.92 7.62
C GLU A 175 -5.83 -15.11 8.08
N ALA A 176 -6.65 -15.82 7.29
CA ALA A 176 -8.02 -16.16 7.64
C ALA A 176 -8.11 -16.90 8.99
N SER A 177 -7.25 -17.91 9.19
CA SER A 177 -7.20 -18.65 10.45
C SER A 177 -6.75 -17.79 11.63
N ALA A 178 -5.75 -16.93 11.42
CA ALA A 178 -5.25 -16.02 12.46
C ALA A 178 -6.32 -15.01 12.89
N LEU A 179 -7.05 -14.41 11.95
CA LEU A 179 -8.07 -13.39 12.25
C LEU A 179 -9.34 -13.98 12.87
N LEU A 180 -9.74 -15.20 12.50
CA LEU A 180 -10.92 -15.86 13.09
C LEU A 180 -10.68 -16.41 14.50
N SER A 181 -9.43 -16.48 14.94
CA SER A 181 -9.03 -16.96 16.26
C SER A 181 -8.88 -15.83 17.29
N LYS A 182 -9.04 -14.58 16.86
CA LYS A 182 -9.13 -13.39 17.73
C LYS A 182 -10.58 -13.19 18.18
#